data_AF-A0A2E9Y081-F1
#
_entry.id   AF-A0A2E9Y081-F1
#
_cell.length_a   1.000
_cell.length_b   1.000
_cell.length_c   1.000
_cell.angle_alpha   90.00
_cell.angle_beta   90.00
_cell.angle_gamma   90.00
#
_symmetry.space_group_name_H-M   'P 1'
#
loop_
_entity.id
_entity.type
_entity.pdbx_description
1 polymer ?
#
loop_
_entity_poly.entity_id
_entity_poly.type
_entity_poly.pdbx_seq_one_letter_code
_entity_poly.pdbx_strand_id
1 'polypeptide(L)'
;MIELNREGDIFVLTMNAGENRWNTNFVRAFDARLDEILASEGPAALVTTSSNPKFFSNGLDLDWRRGEGDGTGGDKAVFGKEFMGLMGRLITFAVPTVCAVNGHGFGAGFMTALCHDVRIMRADRGYLCANEIQIGLAIPDPELALFRHKMSASAFFDTVQLAHRWTGPAAKTAGFVHEVAAEGALLAAAVDKARQLAPLGANRELFAQSKERIFGEGPSINGGDGAAHLLRNMEAH
;
A
#
# COMPACT_ATOMS: atom_id res chain seq x y z
N MET A 1 -2.14 2.28 -18.43
CA MET A 1 -2.79 2.34 -17.09
C MET A 1 -1.82 2.07 -15.96
N ILE A 2 -1.02 1.00 -16.03
CA ILE A 2 0.11 0.79 -15.13
C ILE A 2 1.37 0.59 -15.97
N GLU A 3 2.40 1.38 -15.70
CA GLU A 3 3.71 1.30 -16.35
C GLU A 3 4.73 0.73 -15.35
N LEU A 4 5.64 -0.11 -15.82
CA LEU A 4 6.69 -0.70 -15.00
C LEU A 4 8.03 -0.50 -15.70
N ASN A 5 8.92 0.27 -15.07
CA ASN A 5 10.28 0.49 -15.52
C ASN A 5 11.26 -0.17 -14.53
N ARG A 6 12.40 -0.66 -15.01
CA ARG A 6 13.44 -1.25 -14.17
C ARG A 6 14.76 -0.50 -14.35
N GLU A 7 15.35 -0.07 -13.24
CA GLU A 7 16.68 0.55 -13.16
C GLU A 7 17.55 -0.27 -12.20
N GLY A 8 18.38 -1.16 -12.74
CA GLY A 8 19.15 -2.11 -11.94
C GLY A 8 18.22 -3.01 -11.11
N ASP A 9 18.31 -2.92 -9.80
CA ASP A 9 17.51 -3.71 -8.85
C ASP A 9 16.19 -3.02 -8.47
N ILE A 10 15.89 -1.85 -9.03
CA ILE A 10 14.70 -1.06 -8.65
C ILE A 10 13.66 -1.13 -9.75
N PHE A 11 12.47 -1.58 -9.37
CA PHE A 11 11.27 -1.55 -10.18
C PHE A 11 10.46 -0.31 -9.82
N VAL A 12 10.16 0.54 -10.80
CA VAL A 12 9.31 1.73 -10.63
C VAL A 12 7.98 1.48 -11.34
N LEU A 13 6.94 1.23 -10.55
CA LEU A 13 5.57 1.07 -11.00
C LEU A 13 4.84 2.42 -10.94
N THR A 14 4.45 2.94 -12.10
CA THR A 14 3.73 4.21 -12.22
C THR A 14 2.27 3.95 -12.57
N MET A 15 1.37 4.40 -11.69
CA MET A 15 -0.06 4.44 -11.96
C MET A 15 -0.37 5.62 -12.90
N ASN A 16 -0.89 5.30 -14.09
CA ASN A 16 -1.16 6.24 -15.18
C ASN A 16 -2.55 6.00 -15.79
N ALA A 17 -3.61 6.23 -14.99
CA ALA A 17 -5.01 6.06 -15.38
C ALA A 17 -5.89 7.21 -14.87
N GLY A 18 -5.58 8.45 -15.28
CA GLY A 18 -6.34 9.62 -14.84
C GLY A 18 -6.16 9.87 -13.35
N GLU A 19 -7.22 9.76 -12.56
CA GLU A 19 -7.17 9.88 -11.09
C GLU A 19 -6.78 8.58 -10.38
N ASN A 20 -6.42 7.52 -11.12
CA ASN A 20 -6.08 6.19 -10.61
C ASN A 20 -7.17 5.64 -9.68
N ARG A 21 -8.41 5.65 -10.17
CA ARG A 21 -9.55 5.09 -9.46
C ARG A 21 -9.58 3.57 -9.62
N TRP A 22 -9.84 2.86 -8.53
CA TRP A 22 -9.87 1.41 -8.48
C TRP A 22 -11.17 0.87 -9.07
N ASN A 23 -11.02 0.05 -10.10
CA ASN A 23 -12.02 -0.85 -10.66
C ASN A 23 -11.33 -2.18 -10.99
N THR A 24 -12.09 -3.19 -11.40
CA THR A 24 -11.57 -4.56 -11.61
C THR A 24 -10.42 -4.60 -12.63
N ASN A 25 -10.52 -3.82 -13.71
CA ASN A 25 -9.45 -3.75 -14.72
C ASN A 25 -8.17 -3.14 -14.13
N PHE A 26 -8.28 -2.11 -13.29
CA PHE A 26 -7.13 -1.48 -12.63
C PHE A 26 -6.46 -2.39 -11.61
N VAL A 27 -7.25 -3.16 -10.85
CA VAL A 27 -6.73 -4.22 -9.96
C VAL A 27 -5.87 -5.20 -10.75
N ARG A 28 -6.42 -5.80 -11.81
CA ARG A 28 -5.72 -6.82 -12.60
C ARG A 28 -4.47 -6.29 -13.30
N ALA A 29 -4.52 -5.06 -13.80
CA ALA A 29 -3.38 -4.44 -14.45
C ALA A 29 -2.23 -4.16 -13.46
N PHE A 30 -2.55 -3.79 -12.22
CA PHE A 30 -1.55 -3.62 -11.17
C PHE A 30 -0.97 -4.97 -10.75
N ASP A 31 -1.84 -5.95 -10.52
CA ASP A 31 -1.49 -7.29 -10.08
C ASP A 31 -0.54 -8.00 -11.06
N ALA A 32 -0.80 -7.88 -12.36
CA ALA A 32 0.07 -8.43 -13.41
C ALA A 32 1.51 -7.85 -13.37
N ARG A 33 1.68 -6.58 -12.95
CA ARG A 33 3.02 -6.00 -12.79
C ARG A 33 3.76 -6.58 -11.58
N LEU A 34 3.04 -7.01 -10.54
CA LEU A 34 3.66 -7.68 -9.40
C LEU A 34 4.26 -9.03 -9.81
N ASP A 35 3.61 -9.76 -10.71
CA ASP A 35 4.13 -11.02 -11.25
C ASP A 35 5.45 -10.81 -12.01
N GLU A 36 5.54 -9.75 -12.82
CA GLU A 36 6.77 -9.40 -13.56
C GLU A 36 7.95 -9.09 -12.64
N ILE A 37 7.69 -8.46 -11.49
CA ILE A 37 8.73 -8.18 -10.49
C ILE A 37 9.18 -9.49 -9.81
N LEU A 38 8.24 -10.36 -9.46
CA LEU A 38 8.56 -11.65 -8.81
C LEU A 38 9.32 -12.60 -9.74
N ALA A 39 9.16 -12.45 -11.05
CA ALA A 39 9.92 -13.21 -12.05
C ALA A 39 11.39 -12.79 -12.16
N SER A 40 11.81 -11.65 -11.58
CA SER A 40 13.22 -11.25 -11.57
C SER A 40 14.02 -12.07 -10.56
N GLU A 41 15.34 -12.16 -10.71
CA GLU A 41 16.23 -12.82 -9.74
C GLU A 41 17.11 -11.80 -9.01
N GLY A 42 17.67 -12.21 -7.87
CA GLY A 42 18.61 -11.40 -7.08
C GLY A 42 17.94 -10.27 -6.27
N PRO A 43 18.72 -9.27 -5.84
CA PRO A 43 18.23 -8.08 -5.16
C PRO A 43 17.13 -7.39 -5.97
N ALA A 44 16.10 -6.91 -5.27
CA ALA A 44 14.99 -6.21 -5.89
C ALA A 44 14.27 -5.33 -4.87
N ALA A 45 13.73 -4.20 -5.31
CA ALA A 45 12.77 -3.40 -4.56
C ALA A 45 11.76 -2.75 -5.52
N LEU A 46 10.53 -2.57 -5.04
CA LEU A 46 9.45 -1.90 -5.77
C LEU A 46 9.27 -0.47 -5.23
N VAL A 47 9.24 0.50 -6.14
CA VAL A 47 8.73 1.85 -5.91
C VAL A 47 7.38 2.00 -6.62
N THR A 48 6.34 2.45 -5.92
CA THR A 48 5.09 2.86 -6.56
C THR A 48 4.90 4.37 -6.55
N THR A 49 4.38 4.92 -7.64
CA THR A 49 4.06 6.35 -7.76
C THR A 49 2.90 6.55 -8.74
N SER A 50 2.50 7.80 -8.96
CA SER A 50 1.49 8.19 -9.94
C SER A 50 2.04 9.20 -10.92
N SER A 51 1.61 9.11 -12.19
CA SER A 51 1.85 10.13 -13.21
C SER A 51 0.96 11.36 -13.04
N ASN A 52 -0.14 11.26 -12.28
CA ASN A 52 -1.06 12.36 -12.06
C ASN A 52 -0.50 13.34 -11.01
N PRO A 53 -0.38 14.65 -11.32
CA PRO A 53 0.24 15.63 -10.40
C PRO A 53 -0.59 15.95 -9.14
N LYS A 54 -1.89 15.61 -9.16
CA LYS A 54 -2.85 15.89 -8.09
C LYS A 54 -3.16 14.64 -7.25
N PHE A 55 -3.18 13.46 -7.85
CA PHE A 55 -3.60 12.23 -7.19
C PHE A 55 -2.51 11.17 -7.23
N PHE A 56 -2.21 10.61 -6.06
CA PHE A 56 -1.62 9.28 -6.00
C PHE A 56 -2.67 8.27 -6.46
N SER A 57 -3.83 8.26 -5.77
CA SER A 57 -5.04 7.54 -6.19
C SER A 57 -6.28 8.12 -5.51
N ASN A 58 -7.34 8.32 -6.29
CA ASN A 58 -8.62 8.82 -5.79
C ASN A 58 -9.61 7.70 -5.40
N GLY A 59 -9.10 6.58 -4.90
CA GLY A 59 -9.92 5.53 -4.28
C GLY A 59 -10.78 4.75 -5.25
N LEU A 60 -11.92 4.24 -4.78
CA LEU A 60 -12.87 3.46 -5.59
C LEU A 60 -13.42 4.29 -6.75
N ASP A 61 -13.54 3.69 -7.93
CA ASP A 61 -14.27 4.28 -9.05
C ASP A 61 -15.78 4.27 -8.77
N LEU A 62 -16.28 5.34 -8.13
CA LEU A 62 -17.67 5.45 -7.70
C LEU A 62 -18.63 5.55 -8.89
N ASP A 63 -18.21 6.17 -10.00
CA ASP A 63 -19.02 6.31 -11.20
C ASP A 63 -19.23 4.94 -11.84
N TRP A 64 -18.13 4.17 -11.99
CA TRP A 64 -18.22 2.77 -12.40
C TRP A 64 -19.07 1.97 -11.41
N ARG A 65 -18.80 2.05 -10.10
CA ARG A 65 -19.49 1.24 -9.08
C ARG A 65 -21.00 1.45 -9.09
N ARG A 66 -21.47 2.67 -9.30
CA ARG A 66 -22.89 3.06 -9.27
C ARG A 66 -23.59 2.89 -10.62
N GLY A 67 -22.86 2.84 -11.73
CA GLY A 67 -23.43 2.66 -13.06
C GLY A 67 -24.11 1.30 -13.26
N GLU A 68 -24.87 1.15 -14.34
CA GLU A 68 -25.49 -0.12 -14.73
C GLU A 68 -24.49 -1.07 -15.40
N GLY A 69 -24.69 -2.39 -15.26
CA GLY A 69 -23.80 -3.41 -15.81
C GLY A 69 -22.35 -3.28 -15.33
N ASP A 70 -21.39 -3.85 -16.05
CA ASP A 70 -19.96 -3.78 -15.67
C ASP A 70 -19.23 -2.54 -16.22
N GLY A 71 -19.86 -1.82 -17.16
CA GLY A 71 -19.26 -0.66 -17.82
C GLY A 71 -17.85 -0.95 -18.37
N THR A 72 -16.98 0.06 -18.34
CA THR A 72 -15.58 -0.05 -18.80
C THR A 72 -14.60 -0.47 -17.69
N GLY A 73 -15.06 -0.57 -16.44
CA GLY A 73 -14.22 -0.87 -15.28
C GLY A 73 -14.04 -2.37 -15.00
N GLY A 74 -14.77 -3.23 -15.73
CA GLY A 74 -14.72 -4.68 -15.58
C GLY A 74 -15.76 -5.21 -14.58
N ASP A 75 -15.71 -6.53 -14.36
CA ASP A 75 -16.70 -7.27 -13.57
C ASP A 75 -16.78 -6.76 -12.12
N LYS A 76 -17.94 -6.20 -11.74
CA LYS A 76 -18.19 -5.64 -10.40
C LYS A 76 -18.31 -6.70 -9.31
N ALA A 77 -18.72 -7.91 -9.65
CA ALA A 77 -18.98 -8.98 -8.69
C ALA A 77 -17.70 -9.48 -8.04
N VAL A 78 -16.60 -9.49 -8.79
CA VAL A 78 -15.29 -9.98 -8.30
C VAL A 78 -14.43 -8.90 -7.66
N PHE A 79 -14.71 -7.62 -7.90
CA PHE A 79 -13.87 -6.49 -7.50
C PHE A 79 -13.43 -6.52 -6.03
N GLY A 80 -14.38 -6.68 -5.09
CA GLY A 80 -14.05 -6.63 -3.67
C GLY A 80 -13.06 -7.73 -3.28
N LYS A 81 -13.26 -8.94 -3.82
CA LYS A 81 -12.35 -10.07 -3.61
C LYS A 81 -10.98 -9.83 -4.24
N GLU A 82 -10.95 -9.38 -5.50
CA GLU A 82 -9.70 -9.16 -6.22
C GLU A 82 -8.88 -8.00 -5.63
N PHE A 83 -9.53 -6.89 -5.27
CA PHE A 83 -8.86 -5.75 -4.65
C PHE A 83 -8.28 -6.12 -3.28
N MET A 84 -9.08 -6.77 -2.41
CA MET A 84 -8.58 -7.22 -1.10
C MET A 84 -7.46 -8.27 -1.24
N GLY A 85 -7.59 -9.18 -2.22
CA GLY A 85 -6.54 -10.14 -2.56
C GLY A 85 -5.24 -9.46 -2.98
N LEU A 86 -5.31 -8.45 -3.85
CA LEU A 86 -4.16 -7.65 -4.25
C LEU A 86 -3.54 -6.91 -3.06
N MET A 87 -4.34 -6.32 -2.17
CA MET A 87 -3.83 -5.65 -0.97
C MET A 87 -3.13 -6.63 -0.01
N GLY A 88 -3.64 -7.86 0.10
CA GLY A 88 -2.99 -8.96 0.81
C GLY A 88 -1.63 -9.32 0.20
N ARG A 89 -1.59 -9.52 -1.12
CA ARG A 89 -0.33 -9.76 -1.87
C ARG A 89 0.68 -8.64 -1.67
N LEU A 90 0.21 -7.39 -1.66
CA LEU A 90 1.08 -6.22 -1.55
C LEU A 90 1.67 -6.05 -0.14
N ILE A 91 0.88 -6.27 0.91
CA ILE A 91 1.40 -6.18 2.29
C ILE A 91 2.36 -7.32 2.64
N THR A 92 2.20 -8.51 2.03
CA THR A 92 3.14 -9.63 2.17
C THR A 92 4.13 -9.78 1.01
N PHE A 93 4.28 -8.74 0.18
CA PHE A 93 5.09 -8.81 -1.03
C PHE A 93 6.55 -9.17 -0.74
N ALA A 94 7.10 -10.08 -1.57
CA ALA A 94 8.35 -10.78 -1.31
C ALA A 94 9.62 -9.93 -1.50
N VAL A 95 9.47 -8.67 -1.91
CA VAL A 95 10.57 -7.70 -1.98
C VAL A 95 10.15 -6.40 -1.29
N PRO A 96 11.11 -5.58 -0.81
CA PRO A 96 10.79 -4.29 -0.19
C PRO A 96 9.98 -3.39 -1.10
N THR A 97 9.00 -2.70 -0.51
CA THR A 97 8.07 -1.81 -1.23
C THR A 97 8.12 -0.39 -0.66
N VAL A 98 8.31 0.60 -1.54
CA VAL A 98 8.36 2.02 -1.19
C VAL A 98 7.27 2.75 -1.97
N CYS A 99 6.35 3.39 -1.27
CA CYS A 99 5.28 4.19 -1.86
C CYS A 99 5.69 5.67 -1.90
N ALA A 100 5.78 6.25 -3.10
CA ALA A 100 5.96 7.68 -3.32
C ALA A 100 4.59 8.35 -3.50
N VAL A 101 4.04 8.91 -2.42
CA VAL A 101 2.73 9.57 -2.40
C VAL A 101 2.88 11.00 -2.91
N ASN A 102 2.78 11.17 -4.24
CA ASN A 102 2.95 12.45 -4.94
C ASN A 102 1.72 13.36 -4.90
N GLY A 103 0.55 12.83 -4.55
CA GLY A 103 -0.71 13.57 -4.51
C GLY A 103 -1.69 13.06 -3.46
N HIS A 104 -2.98 13.31 -3.63
CA HIS A 104 -4.02 12.77 -2.74
C HIS A 104 -4.11 11.24 -2.89
N GLY A 105 -4.16 10.54 -1.76
CA GLY A 105 -4.48 9.12 -1.66
C GLY A 105 -5.73 8.97 -0.79
N PHE A 106 -6.88 8.67 -1.40
CA PHE A 106 -8.17 8.60 -0.70
C PHE A 106 -8.75 7.19 -0.73
N GLY A 107 -9.38 6.79 0.38
CA GLY A 107 -9.99 5.47 0.58
C GLY A 107 -9.07 4.34 0.15
N ALA A 108 -9.50 3.55 -0.84
CA ALA A 108 -8.67 2.49 -1.45
C ALA A 108 -7.25 2.94 -1.87
N GLY A 109 -7.06 4.20 -2.29
CA GLY A 109 -5.74 4.76 -2.57
C GLY A 109 -4.87 4.96 -1.32
N PHE A 110 -5.47 5.31 -0.18
CA PHE A 110 -4.77 5.35 1.10
C PHE A 110 -4.46 3.93 1.60
N MET A 111 -5.42 3.01 1.48
CA MET A 111 -5.22 1.59 1.79
C MET A 111 -4.01 1.02 1.05
N THR A 112 -3.93 1.23 -0.27
CA THR A 112 -2.79 0.79 -1.08
C THR A 112 -1.46 1.39 -0.59
N ALA A 113 -1.43 2.68 -0.24
CA ALA A 113 -0.21 3.28 0.30
C ALA A 113 0.22 2.60 1.61
N LEU A 114 -0.72 2.29 2.51
CA LEU A 114 -0.44 1.63 3.80
C LEU A 114 -0.01 0.18 3.66
N CYS A 115 -0.40 -0.53 2.60
CA CYS A 115 0.12 -1.87 2.33
C CYS A 115 1.63 -1.90 2.09
N HIS A 116 2.26 -0.78 1.68
CA HIS A 116 3.71 -0.74 1.46
C HIS A 116 4.51 -0.82 2.77
N ASP A 117 5.79 -1.17 2.67
CA ASP A 117 6.71 -1.17 3.80
C ASP A 117 7.01 0.27 4.21
N VAL A 118 7.48 1.06 3.25
CA VAL A 118 7.85 2.46 3.43
C VAL A 118 6.91 3.36 2.63
N ARG A 119 6.55 4.50 3.22
CA ARG A 119 5.84 5.59 2.54
C ARG A 119 6.65 6.86 2.66
N ILE A 120 6.87 7.51 1.53
CA ILE A 120 7.41 8.86 1.44
C ILE A 120 6.35 9.73 0.79
N MET A 121 5.98 10.83 1.43
CA MET A 121 4.90 11.68 0.96
C MET A 121 5.41 13.08 0.60
N ARG A 122 4.80 13.70 -0.41
CA ARG A 122 5.07 15.08 -0.72
C ARG A 122 4.75 16.01 0.47
N ALA A 123 5.65 16.95 0.76
CA ALA A 123 5.58 17.80 1.95
C ALA A 123 4.59 18.98 1.84
N ASP A 124 4.46 19.54 0.64
CA ASP A 124 3.75 20.79 0.37
C ASP A 124 2.29 20.60 -0.07
N ARG A 125 1.94 19.40 -0.59
CA ARG A 125 0.59 19.11 -1.08
C ARG A 125 0.26 17.62 -1.10
N GLY A 126 -1.00 17.33 -0.85
CA GLY A 126 -1.57 15.99 -0.87
C GLY A 126 -2.20 15.65 0.47
N TYR A 127 -3.14 14.72 0.47
CA TYR A 127 -3.75 14.20 1.68
C TYR A 127 -3.85 12.69 1.60
N LEU A 128 -3.54 12.01 2.69
CA LEU A 128 -3.98 10.64 2.93
C LEU A 128 -5.24 10.69 3.80
N CYS A 129 -6.33 10.05 3.37
CA CYS A 129 -7.61 10.14 4.07
C CYS A 129 -8.49 8.92 3.77
N ALA A 130 -9.03 8.32 4.83
CA ALA A 130 -10.16 7.39 4.75
C ALA A 130 -11.44 8.22 4.84
N ASN A 131 -12.05 8.54 3.70
CA ASN A 131 -13.17 9.48 3.59
C ASN A 131 -14.52 8.77 3.43
N GLU A 132 -14.58 7.45 3.63
CA GLU A 132 -15.74 6.59 3.41
C GLU A 132 -16.98 7.13 4.12
N ILE A 133 -16.87 7.49 5.41
CA ILE A 133 -17.99 8.03 6.19
C ILE A 133 -18.53 9.35 5.63
N GLN A 134 -17.66 10.18 5.04
CA GLN A 134 -18.06 11.46 4.42
C GLN A 134 -18.84 11.25 3.12
N ILE A 135 -18.68 10.09 2.48
CA ILE A 135 -19.36 9.74 1.21
C ILE A 135 -20.43 8.66 1.40
N GLY A 136 -20.77 8.32 2.65
CA GLY A 136 -21.84 7.38 2.99
C GLY A 136 -21.48 5.90 2.79
N LEU A 137 -20.20 5.55 2.88
CA LEU A 137 -19.70 4.18 2.81
C LEU A 137 -19.15 3.73 4.17
N ALA A 138 -19.17 2.42 4.42
CA ALA A 138 -18.49 1.80 5.54
C ALA A 138 -17.09 1.34 5.12
N ILE A 139 -16.11 1.50 6.01
CA ILE A 139 -14.77 0.91 5.84
C ILE A 139 -14.89 -0.60 6.09
N PRO A 140 -14.45 -1.48 5.16
CA PRO A 140 -14.48 -2.92 5.36
C PRO A 140 -13.58 -3.38 6.52
N ASP A 141 -13.97 -4.45 7.22
CA ASP A 141 -13.18 -5.01 8.33
C ASP A 141 -11.70 -5.32 7.98
N PRO A 142 -11.36 -5.86 6.79
CA PRO A 142 -9.96 -6.06 6.41
C PRO A 142 -9.15 -4.76 6.34
N GLU A 143 -9.77 -3.65 5.92
CA GLU A 143 -9.13 -2.34 5.86
C GLU A 143 -8.96 -1.73 7.27
N LEU A 144 -9.95 -1.92 8.15
CA LEU A 144 -9.81 -1.56 9.57
C LEU A 144 -8.67 -2.33 10.25
N ALA A 145 -8.55 -3.64 9.97
CA ALA A 145 -7.47 -4.46 10.48
C ALA A 145 -6.10 -3.96 9.99
N LEU A 146 -5.99 -3.62 8.71
CA LEU A 146 -4.80 -2.99 8.14
C LEU A 146 -4.43 -1.69 8.87
N PHE A 147 -5.38 -0.76 9.00
CA PHE A 147 -5.11 0.54 9.63
C PHE A 147 -4.70 0.38 11.08
N ARG A 148 -5.37 -0.49 11.83
CA ARG A 148 -5.04 -0.77 13.23
C ARG A 148 -3.61 -1.28 13.39
N HIS A 149 -3.11 -2.04 12.41
CA HIS A 149 -1.77 -2.61 12.43
C HIS A 149 -0.69 -1.62 11.97
N LYS A 150 -1.02 -0.76 11.00
CA LYS A 150 -0.08 0.19 10.39
C LYS A 150 -0.03 1.55 11.07
N MET A 151 -0.90 1.81 12.06
CA MET A 151 -1.02 3.10 12.74
C MET A 151 -1.01 2.95 14.26
N SER A 152 -0.66 4.04 14.95
CA SER A 152 -0.95 4.15 16.38
C SER A 152 -2.46 4.18 16.63
N ALA A 153 -2.90 3.80 17.83
CA ALA A 153 -4.32 3.80 18.19
C ALA A 153 -4.98 5.19 18.02
N SER A 154 -4.26 6.28 18.31
CA SER A 154 -4.74 7.65 18.10
C SER A 154 -4.91 7.96 16.61
N ALA A 155 -3.88 7.70 15.80
CA ALA A 155 -3.94 7.96 14.36
C ALA A 155 -5.00 7.09 13.67
N PHE A 156 -5.18 5.84 14.14
CA PHE A 156 -6.26 4.97 13.71
C PHE A 156 -7.64 5.59 13.98
N PHE A 157 -7.89 6.04 15.21
CA PHE A 157 -9.17 6.64 15.57
C PHE A 157 -9.43 7.92 14.76
N ASP A 158 -8.46 8.82 14.67
CA ASP A 158 -8.57 10.05 13.88
C ASP A 158 -8.84 9.76 12.40
N THR A 159 -8.20 8.72 11.86
CA THR A 159 -8.41 8.29 10.47
C THR A 159 -9.81 7.72 10.26
N VAL A 160 -10.20 6.72 11.06
CA VAL A 160 -11.42 5.93 10.83
C VAL A 160 -12.67 6.69 11.28
N GLN A 161 -12.64 7.25 12.49
CA GLN A 161 -13.81 7.84 13.11
C GLN A 161 -14.00 9.31 12.71
N LEU A 162 -12.91 10.04 12.49
CA LEU A 162 -12.94 11.48 12.23
C LEU A 162 -12.63 11.84 10.76
N ALA A 163 -12.37 10.84 9.90
CA ALA A 163 -12.00 11.05 8.50
C ALA A 163 -10.87 12.09 8.33
N HIS A 164 -9.87 12.03 9.22
CA HIS A 164 -8.81 13.02 9.25
C HIS A 164 -8.04 13.07 7.92
N ARG A 165 -7.74 14.28 7.45
CA ARG A 165 -6.96 14.52 6.23
C ARG A 165 -5.50 14.76 6.60
N TRP A 166 -4.69 13.73 6.46
CA TRP A 166 -3.29 13.78 6.83
C TRP A 166 -2.44 14.41 5.74
N THR A 167 -1.78 15.53 6.06
CA THR A 167 -0.69 16.07 5.23
C THR A 167 0.56 15.20 5.38
N GLY A 168 1.54 15.32 4.48
CA GLY A 168 2.83 14.63 4.61
C GLY A 168 3.48 14.83 5.99
N PRO A 169 3.69 16.07 6.45
CA PRO A 169 4.27 16.32 7.77
C PRO A 169 3.44 15.76 8.93
N ALA A 170 2.10 15.88 8.89
CA ALA A 170 1.24 15.36 9.95
C ALA A 170 1.26 13.82 9.99
N ALA A 171 1.20 13.16 8.83
CA ALA A 171 1.31 11.71 8.72
C ALA A 171 2.68 11.18 9.20
N LYS A 172 3.74 11.96 8.95
CA LYS A 172 5.09 11.64 9.45
C LYS A 172 5.15 11.74 10.97
N THR A 173 4.63 12.82 11.55
CA THR A 173 4.53 12.99 13.00
C THR A 173 3.68 11.89 13.64
N ALA A 174 2.61 11.45 12.98
CA ALA A 174 1.76 10.35 13.43
C ALA A 174 2.40 8.95 13.29
N GLY A 175 3.55 8.86 12.61
CA GLY A 175 4.39 7.65 12.55
C GLY A 175 4.04 6.65 11.45
N PHE A 176 3.03 6.91 10.61
CA PHE A 176 2.70 6.00 9.51
C PHE A 176 3.27 6.44 8.17
N VAL A 177 3.78 7.66 8.00
CA VAL A 177 4.66 8.05 6.88
C VAL A 177 6.09 8.15 7.38
N HIS A 178 7.07 7.63 6.65
CA HIS A 178 8.45 7.55 7.13
C HIS A 178 9.21 8.85 6.85
N GLU A 179 9.04 9.38 5.63
CA GLU A 179 9.77 10.55 5.17
C GLU A 179 8.86 11.48 4.37
N VAL A 180 9.27 12.74 4.27
CA VAL A 180 8.61 13.74 3.44
C VAL A 180 9.63 14.39 2.51
N ALA A 181 9.22 14.70 1.29
CA ALA A 181 10.08 15.33 0.29
C ALA A 181 9.32 16.40 -0.50
N ALA A 182 10.04 17.34 -1.12
CA ALA A 182 9.46 18.26 -2.09
C ALA A 182 9.03 17.50 -3.36
N GLU A 183 8.09 18.05 -4.13
CA GLU A 183 7.57 17.44 -5.37
C GLU A 183 8.66 16.91 -6.30
N GLY A 184 9.61 17.78 -6.66
CA GLY A 184 10.70 17.43 -7.59
C GLY A 184 11.75 16.46 -7.04
N ALA A 185 11.73 16.18 -5.73
CA ALA A 185 12.68 15.28 -5.08
C ALA A 185 12.02 13.96 -4.61
N LEU A 186 10.69 13.85 -4.68
CA LEU A 186 9.96 12.74 -4.08
C LEU A 186 10.31 11.39 -4.70
N LEU A 187 10.29 11.28 -6.02
CA LEU A 187 10.59 10.03 -6.69
C LEU A 187 12.05 9.63 -6.48
N ALA A 188 12.97 10.58 -6.56
CA ALA A 188 14.38 10.35 -6.29
C ALA A 188 14.59 9.82 -4.85
N ALA A 189 13.97 10.44 -3.85
CA ALA A 189 14.04 9.98 -2.46
C ALA A 189 13.46 8.56 -2.28
N ALA A 190 12.36 8.24 -2.96
CA ALA A 190 11.77 6.90 -2.92
C ALA A 190 12.66 5.84 -3.58
N VAL A 191 13.27 6.17 -4.72
CA VAL A 191 14.24 5.30 -5.40
C VAL A 191 15.49 5.11 -4.55
N ASP A 192 16.04 6.17 -3.95
CA ASP A 192 17.19 6.09 -3.06
C ASP A 192 16.90 5.19 -1.86
N LYS A 193 15.70 5.32 -1.26
CA LYS A 193 15.24 4.43 -0.20
C LYS A 193 15.13 2.99 -0.69
N ALA A 194 14.57 2.77 -1.87
CA ALA A 194 14.44 1.44 -2.45
C ALA A 194 15.82 0.81 -2.72
N ARG A 195 16.81 1.57 -3.19
CA ARG A 195 18.20 1.10 -3.34
C ARG A 195 18.82 0.65 -2.03
N GLN A 196 18.57 1.38 -0.93
CA GLN A 196 19.02 0.97 0.40
C GLN A 196 18.41 -0.36 0.84
N LEU A 197 17.17 -0.64 0.43
CA LEU A 197 16.42 -1.83 0.85
C LEU A 197 16.56 -3.02 -0.10
N ALA A 198 16.87 -2.79 -1.38
CA ALA A 198 16.94 -3.82 -2.42
C ALA A 198 17.76 -5.07 -2.05
N PRO A 199 18.88 -4.99 -1.30
CA PRO A 199 19.60 -6.17 -0.84
C PRO A 199 18.73 -7.15 -0.02
N LEU A 200 17.70 -6.68 0.69
CA LEU A 200 16.76 -7.56 1.41
C LEU A 200 15.95 -8.44 0.45
N GLY A 201 15.65 -7.94 -0.76
CA GLY A 201 14.94 -8.68 -1.81
C GLY A 201 15.72 -9.87 -2.38
N ALA A 202 17.03 -9.96 -2.13
CA ALA A 202 17.80 -11.17 -2.45
C ALA A 202 17.34 -12.38 -1.62
N ASN A 203 16.75 -12.15 -0.44
CA ASN A 203 16.20 -13.19 0.45
C ASN A 203 14.67 -13.20 0.40
N ARG A 204 14.09 -13.13 -0.81
CA ARG A 204 12.64 -12.91 -1.01
C ARG A 204 11.72 -13.90 -0.27
N GLU A 205 12.12 -15.16 -0.19
CA GLU A 205 11.33 -16.20 0.50
C GLU A 205 11.23 -15.88 2.00
N LEU A 206 12.37 -15.59 2.63
CA LEU A 206 12.43 -15.21 4.03
C LEU A 206 11.75 -13.85 4.28
N PHE A 207 11.88 -12.89 3.35
CA PHE A 207 11.24 -11.58 3.46
C PHE A 207 9.71 -11.70 3.41
N ALA A 208 9.17 -12.49 2.47
CA ALA A 208 7.75 -12.82 2.40
C ALA A 208 7.28 -13.56 3.66
N GLN A 209 7.99 -14.62 4.07
CA GLN A 209 7.65 -15.39 5.27
C GLN A 209 7.62 -14.52 6.52
N SER A 210 8.56 -13.59 6.66
CA SER A 210 8.60 -12.65 7.79
C SER A 210 7.35 -11.76 7.79
N LYS A 211 6.91 -11.28 6.63
CA LYS A 211 5.66 -10.52 6.51
C LYS A 211 4.43 -11.37 6.78
N GLU A 212 4.38 -12.61 6.33
CA GLU A 212 3.30 -13.55 6.66
C GLU A 212 3.21 -13.79 8.18
N ARG A 213 4.35 -13.87 8.89
CA ARG A 213 4.35 -13.98 10.37
C ARG A 213 3.87 -12.71 11.10
N ILE A 214 3.86 -11.56 10.42
CA ILE A 214 3.40 -10.28 10.96
C ILE A 214 1.92 -10.03 10.61
N PHE A 215 1.50 -10.40 9.40
CA PHE A 215 0.23 -9.99 8.79
C PHE A 215 -0.70 -11.14 8.35
N GLY A 216 -0.17 -12.36 8.19
CA GLY A 216 -0.89 -13.53 7.69
C GLY A 216 -1.71 -14.24 8.76
N GLU A 217 -2.03 -15.51 8.51
CA GLU A 217 -2.78 -16.34 9.46
C GLU A 217 -1.93 -16.71 10.69
N GLY A 218 -2.49 -16.56 11.89
CA GLY A 218 -1.78 -16.83 13.15
C GLY A 218 -0.53 -15.96 13.38
N PRO A 219 -0.62 -14.61 13.28
CA PRO A 219 0.54 -13.73 13.32
C PRO A 219 1.25 -13.76 14.68
N SER A 220 2.56 -13.96 14.66
CA SER A 220 3.38 -14.18 15.87
C SER A 220 3.49 -12.98 16.82
N ILE A 221 3.16 -11.78 16.35
CA ILE A 221 3.26 -10.54 17.14
C ILE A 221 1.93 -10.07 17.73
N ASN A 222 0.81 -10.66 17.30
CA ASN A 222 -0.54 -10.31 17.77
C ASN A 222 -1.24 -11.48 18.49
N GLY A 223 -0.54 -12.61 18.67
CA GLY A 223 -1.00 -13.73 19.50
C GLY A 223 -1.03 -13.38 20.99
N GLY A 224 -1.69 -14.22 21.80
CA GLY A 224 -1.83 -14.00 23.24
C GLY A 224 -0.53 -14.18 24.05
N ASP A 225 0.47 -14.87 23.49
CA ASP A 225 1.69 -15.20 24.20
C ASP A 225 2.76 -14.11 24.05
N GLY A 226 3.27 -13.63 25.18
CA GLY A 226 4.34 -12.64 25.19
C GLY A 226 5.70 -13.19 24.72
N ALA A 227 6.59 -12.29 24.28
CA ALA A 227 7.91 -12.66 23.74
C ALA A 227 8.74 -13.58 24.66
N ALA A 228 8.68 -13.39 25.97
CA ALA A 228 9.39 -14.24 26.93
C ALA A 228 8.82 -15.67 27.02
N HIS A 229 7.51 -15.85 26.84
CA HIS A 229 6.90 -17.17 26.78
C HIS A 229 7.31 -17.89 25.50
N LEU A 230 7.21 -17.21 24.35
CA LEU A 230 7.59 -17.76 23.05
C LEU A 230 9.07 -18.19 23.00
N LEU A 231 9.99 -17.39 23.57
CA LEU A 231 11.42 -17.75 23.63
C LEU A 231 11.70 -18.99 24.50
N ARG A 232 10.91 -19.21 25.57
CA ARG A 232 11.09 -20.33 26.49
C ARG A 232 10.48 -21.63 25.98
N ASN A 233 9.47 -21.51 25.12
CA ASN A 233 8.68 -22.62 24.63
C ASN A 233 8.79 -22.75 23.10
N MET A 234 9.92 -22.32 22.51
CA MET A 234 10.17 -22.49 21.09
C MET A 234 10.33 -23.99 20.81
N GLU A 235 9.34 -24.61 20.17
CA GLU A 235 9.50 -25.96 19.64
C GLU A 235 10.57 -25.91 18.55
N ALA A 236 11.62 -26.72 18.70
CA ALA A 236 12.63 -26.87 17.66
C ALA A 236 11.95 -27.53 16.45
N HIS A 237 11.71 -26.75 15.39
CA HIS A 237 11.30 -27.28 14.09
C HIS A 237 12.46 -28.01 13.40
#